data_AF-A0A938AMV7-F1
#
_entry.id   AF-A0A938AMV7-F1
#
_cell.length_a   1.000
_cell.length_b   1.000
_cell.length_c   1.000
_cell.angle_alpha   90.00
_cell.angle_beta   90.00
_cell.angle_gamma   90.00
#
_symmetry.space_group_name_H-M   'P 1'
#
loop_
_entity.id
_entity.type
_entity.pdbx_description
1 polymer ?
#
loop_
_entity_poly.entity_id
_entity_poly.type
_entity_poly.pdbx_seq_one_letter_code
_entity_poly.pdbx_strand_id
1 'polypeptide(L)'
;MIVIERSTFRDEKGAISLDARLRGTLQYGLRWYGEMEAQQGVTQRLLKELGDEHVLVRNQVVPGTDVIIPMILLSPQGVRVILPTPIRGIYRAKLDEWLVFDGSSRRFKRVRPNLQGAAMTMASQLLRFLKGQGYPLPEIEAVLIFTNPRTHVDTARPSVRIVLADAVDHFASNLQQFPAIMDGEDIAAVLESLSTPKVAEAVIEEPADNPEAAAAALRAEDARRALAEASAPAGTGKTGPLTLAEPEEIEAWAAGPSGAAPRLKPGALRAAKKSPASSSAASRSASQVAEAFVDAPLAPPEIRPLAKPRKRRGGITRRQWVILLAILVIGELIILGAFAYLIFYGSPFG
;
A
#
# COMPACT_ATOMS: atom_id res chain seq x y z
N MET A 1 22.90 -6.53 17.64
CA MET A 1 21.67 -5.76 17.34
C MET A 1 20.68 -5.89 18.49
N ILE A 2 20.10 -4.78 18.93
CA ILE A 2 19.09 -4.76 20.01
C ILE A 2 17.69 -4.93 19.40
N VAL A 3 16.86 -5.79 20.00
CA VAL A 3 15.48 -6.06 19.53
C VAL A 3 14.48 -5.58 20.56
N ILE A 4 13.53 -4.74 20.13
CA ILE A 4 12.44 -4.22 20.96
C ILE A 4 11.12 -4.75 20.41
N GLU A 5 10.41 -5.54 21.21
CA GLU A 5 9.13 -6.13 20.84
C GLU A 5 7.97 -5.31 21.41
N ARG A 6 7.01 -4.91 20.56
CA ARG A 6 5.78 -4.19 20.97
C ARG A 6 4.51 -5.00 20.70
N SER A 7 4.60 -6.27 20.32
CA SER A 7 3.42 -7.11 20.12
C SER A 7 2.73 -7.49 21.43
N THR A 8 1.39 -7.55 21.39
CA THR A 8 0.52 -7.83 22.54
C THR A 8 0.45 -9.31 22.91
N PHE A 9 0.92 -10.21 22.04
CA PHE A 9 0.65 -11.65 22.10
C PHE A 9 1.93 -12.51 22.16
N ARG A 10 3.08 -11.92 22.47
CA ARG A 10 4.33 -12.64 22.71
C ARG A 10 4.68 -12.62 24.19
N ASP A 11 5.23 -13.73 24.67
CA ASP A 11 5.79 -13.81 26.02
C ASP A 11 7.19 -13.15 26.08
N GLU A 12 7.77 -13.07 27.29
CA GLU A 12 9.11 -12.51 27.53
C GLU A 12 10.22 -13.23 26.75
N LYS A 13 9.98 -14.48 26.33
CA LYS A 13 10.92 -15.28 25.51
C LYS A 13 10.68 -15.09 24.01
N GLY A 14 9.73 -14.24 23.63
CA GLY A 14 9.34 -13.97 22.25
C GLY A 14 8.56 -15.09 21.58
N ALA A 15 8.11 -16.11 22.33
CA ALA A 15 7.29 -17.19 21.82
C ALA A 15 5.79 -16.83 21.84
N ILE A 16 5.02 -17.48 20.96
CA ILE A 16 3.57 -17.30 20.86
C ILE A 16 2.92 -18.57 21.38
N SER A 17 2.24 -18.49 22.53
CA SER A 17 1.49 -19.62 23.08
C SER A 17 0.30 -19.99 22.18
N LEU A 18 -0.20 -21.22 22.27
CA LEU A 18 -1.35 -21.68 21.45
C LEU A 18 -2.60 -20.81 21.66
N ASP A 19 -2.84 -20.37 22.88
CA ASP A 19 -3.95 -19.49 23.22
C ASP A 19 -3.73 -18.07 22.64
N ALA A 20 -2.52 -17.51 22.77
CA ALA A 20 -2.17 -16.24 22.13
C ALA A 20 -2.26 -16.32 20.60
N ARG A 21 -1.93 -17.48 20.02
CA ARG A 21 -2.09 -17.75 18.59
C ARG A 21 -3.55 -17.71 18.18
N LEU A 22 -4.44 -18.37 18.92
CA LEU A 22 -5.86 -18.37 18.63
C LEU A 22 -6.45 -16.95 18.74
N ARG A 23 -6.12 -16.23 19.82
CA ARG A 23 -6.57 -14.85 20.04
C ARG A 23 -6.04 -13.88 18.97
N GLY A 24 -4.75 -13.94 18.65
CA GLY A 24 -4.13 -13.13 17.60
C GLY A 24 -4.72 -13.42 16.22
N THR A 25 -5.02 -14.68 15.92
CA THR A 25 -5.68 -15.08 14.67
C THR A 25 -7.12 -14.56 14.58
N LEU A 26 -7.85 -14.54 15.69
CA LEU A 26 -9.20 -13.98 15.74
C LEU A 26 -9.20 -12.44 15.59
N GLN A 27 -8.22 -11.75 16.19
CA GLN A 27 -8.15 -10.29 16.18
C GLN A 27 -7.58 -9.70 14.88
N TYR A 28 -6.50 -10.30 14.37
CA TYR A 28 -5.74 -9.79 13.21
C TYR A 28 -5.91 -10.64 11.94
N GLY A 29 -6.58 -11.79 12.05
CA GLY A 29 -6.91 -12.67 10.93
C GLY A 29 -5.97 -13.86 10.74
N LEU A 30 -6.35 -14.75 9.81
CA LEU A 30 -5.69 -16.04 9.56
C LEU A 30 -4.20 -15.96 9.16
N ARG A 31 -3.75 -14.81 8.65
CA ARG A 31 -2.38 -14.60 8.18
C ARG A 31 -1.41 -14.16 9.28
N TRP A 32 -1.95 -13.69 10.40
CA TRP A 32 -1.18 -13.06 11.46
C TRP A 32 -0.03 -13.94 11.97
N TYR A 33 -0.32 -15.22 12.24
CA TYR A 33 0.71 -16.15 12.74
C TYR A 33 1.89 -16.30 11.77
N GLY A 34 1.60 -16.49 10.47
CA GLY A 34 2.66 -16.59 9.46
C GLY A 34 3.46 -15.30 9.30
N GLU A 35 2.81 -14.14 9.49
CA GLU A 35 3.49 -12.84 9.48
C GLU A 35 4.40 -12.67 10.72
N MET A 36 3.95 -13.13 11.90
CA MET A 36 4.78 -13.16 13.11
C MET A 36 5.99 -14.11 12.98
N GLU A 37 5.78 -15.28 12.39
CA GLU A 37 6.85 -16.24 12.10
C GLU A 37 7.85 -15.66 11.08
N ALA A 38 7.34 -14.99 10.04
CA ALA A 38 8.17 -14.30 9.07
C ALA A 38 9.03 -13.20 9.72
N GLN A 39 8.43 -12.37 10.58
CA GLN A 39 9.19 -11.38 11.35
C GLN A 39 10.29 -12.05 12.19
N GLN A 40 9.98 -13.15 12.89
CA GLN A 40 10.95 -13.86 13.72
C GLN A 40 12.13 -14.39 12.89
N GLY A 41 11.84 -15.01 11.74
CA GLY A 41 12.88 -15.54 10.86
C GLY A 41 13.79 -14.45 10.30
N VAL A 42 13.23 -13.28 9.95
CA VAL A 42 14.03 -12.12 9.54
C VAL A 42 14.86 -11.60 10.71
N THR A 43 14.28 -11.43 11.90
CA THR A 43 15.01 -10.97 13.10
C THR A 43 16.22 -11.83 13.40
N GLN A 44 16.09 -13.16 13.37
CA GLN A 44 17.19 -14.08 13.66
C GLN A 44 18.35 -13.94 12.67
N ARG A 45 18.05 -13.74 11.39
CA ARG A 45 19.08 -13.55 10.35
C ARG A 45 19.76 -12.21 10.47
N LEU A 46 18.99 -11.14 10.68
CA LEU A 46 19.54 -9.81 10.91
C LEU A 46 20.41 -9.77 12.17
N LEU A 47 20.01 -10.46 13.25
CA LEU A 47 20.77 -10.52 14.51
C LEU A 47 22.15 -11.15 14.33
N LYS A 48 22.27 -12.13 13.43
CA LYS A 48 23.54 -12.82 13.16
C LYS A 48 24.55 -11.90 12.48
N GLU A 49 24.08 -11.04 11.59
CA GLU A 49 24.95 -10.21 10.75
C GLU A 49 25.13 -8.80 11.34
N LEU A 50 24.14 -8.23 12.03
CA LEU A 50 24.15 -6.84 12.52
C LEU A 50 24.62 -6.72 13.98
N GLY A 51 25.55 -5.78 14.23
CA GLY A 51 26.09 -5.44 15.55
C GLY A 51 25.12 -4.64 16.43
N ASP A 52 25.58 -4.27 17.63
CA ASP A 52 24.75 -3.66 18.69
C ASP A 52 24.41 -2.19 18.46
N GLU A 53 25.06 -1.56 17.48
CA GLU A 53 24.72 -0.24 16.93
C GLU A 53 23.39 -0.20 16.17
N HIS A 54 22.78 -1.35 15.92
CA HIS A 54 21.48 -1.47 15.25
C HIS A 54 20.36 -1.76 16.26
N VAL A 55 19.22 -1.08 16.10
CA VAL A 55 18.01 -1.31 16.90
C VAL A 55 16.85 -1.71 15.99
N LEU A 56 16.22 -2.85 16.29
CA LEU A 56 15.08 -3.36 15.56
C LEU A 56 13.82 -3.29 16.44
N VAL A 57 12.89 -2.42 16.08
CA VAL A 57 11.59 -2.28 16.76
C VAL A 57 10.53 -3.06 15.99
N ARG A 58 9.80 -3.94 16.67
CA ARG A 58 8.77 -4.80 16.05
C ARG A 58 7.36 -4.40 16.49
N ASN A 59 6.43 -4.46 15.54
CA ASN A 59 5.00 -4.21 15.75
C ASN A 59 4.69 -2.84 16.36
N GLN A 60 5.42 -1.80 15.92
CA GLN A 60 5.25 -0.43 16.41
C GLN A 60 4.03 0.22 15.75
N VAL A 61 3.13 0.77 16.56
CA VAL A 61 2.06 1.65 16.07
C VAL A 61 2.65 3.04 15.88
N VAL A 62 2.51 3.64 14.70
CA VAL A 62 2.99 5.01 14.49
C VAL A 62 2.06 5.98 15.24
N PRO A 63 2.56 6.79 16.19
CA PRO A 63 1.71 7.68 16.96
C PRO A 63 0.92 8.64 16.08
N GLY A 64 -0.35 8.87 16.44
CA GLY A 64 -1.28 9.66 15.64
C GLY A 64 -1.86 8.92 14.42
N THR A 65 -1.57 7.63 14.25
CA THR A 65 -2.16 6.80 13.18
C THR A 65 -2.59 5.42 13.69
N ASP A 66 -3.43 4.73 12.93
CA ASP A 66 -3.81 3.33 13.19
C ASP A 66 -2.88 2.32 12.47
N VAL A 67 -1.77 2.79 11.90
CA VAL A 67 -0.87 1.92 11.11
C VAL A 67 0.17 1.28 12.00
N ILE A 68 0.15 -0.05 11.99
CA ILE A 68 1.12 -0.90 12.66
C ILE A 68 2.23 -1.22 11.66
N ILE A 69 3.45 -0.82 11.99
CA ILE A 69 4.64 -1.16 11.21
C ILE A 69 5.21 -2.47 11.77
N PRO A 70 5.33 -3.53 10.93
CA PRO A 70 5.83 -4.83 11.38
C PRO A 70 7.24 -4.77 11.98
N MET A 71 8.16 -4.08 11.31
CA MET A 71 9.56 -3.99 11.69
C MET A 71 10.11 -2.62 11.25
N ILE A 72 10.68 -1.88 12.19
CA ILE A 72 11.45 -0.65 11.97
C ILE A 72 12.89 -0.97 12.36
N LEU A 73 13.81 -0.89 11.40
CA LEU A 73 15.23 -1.03 11.66
C LEU A 73 15.84 0.37 11.70
N LEU A 74 16.32 0.75 12.88
CA LEU A 74 17.13 1.95 13.10
C LEU A 74 18.59 1.51 13.00
N SER A 75 19.32 2.08 12.04
CA SER A 75 20.73 1.82 11.86
C SER A 75 21.50 3.13 11.73
N PRO A 76 22.84 3.11 11.93
CA PRO A 76 23.65 4.30 11.70
C PRO A 76 23.51 4.83 10.27
N GLN A 77 23.20 3.97 9.30
CA GLN A 77 23.00 4.32 7.88
C GLN A 77 21.56 4.76 7.58
N GLY A 78 20.72 4.98 8.60
CA GLY A 78 19.37 5.51 8.47
C GLY A 78 18.26 4.57 8.92
N VAL A 79 17.02 4.99 8.67
CA VAL A 79 15.81 4.30 9.12
C VAL A 79 15.19 3.49 7.98
N ARG A 80 14.84 2.24 8.26
CA ARG A 80 14.23 1.31 7.32
C ARG A 80 12.92 0.75 7.85
N VAL A 81 11.92 0.67 6.99
CA VAL A 81 10.67 -0.06 7.26
C VAL A 81 10.71 -1.37 6.53
N ILE A 82 10.66 -2.47 7.30
CA ILE A 82 10.75 -3.83 6.79
C ILE A 82 9.36 -4.48 6.88
N LEU A 83 8.86 -4.94 5.73
CA LEU A 83 7.64 -5.74 5.61
C LEU A 83 8.01 -7.20 5.33
N PRO A 84 8.13 -8.06 6.34
CA PRO A 84 8.37 -9.49 6.13
C PRO A 84 7.08 -10.19 5.69
N THR A 85 7.16 -11.03 4.67
CA THR A 85 6.00 -11.67 4.06
C THR A 85 6.24 -13.18 3.81
N PRO A 86 5.38 -14.07 4.33
CA PRO A 86 5.52 -15.52 4.19
C PRO A 86 4.82 -16.11 2.93
N ILE A 87 4.43 -15.27 1.96
CA ILE A 87 3.72 -15.75 0.77
C ILE A 87 4.62 -16.64 -0.08
N ARG A 88 4.02 -17.43 -0.97
CA ARG A 88 4.71 -18.30 -1.93
C ARG A 88 4.22 -18.05 -3.35
N GLY A 89 4.99 -18.48 -4.34
CA GLY A 89 4.63 -18.39 -5.76
C GLY A 89 5.52 -17.43 -6.54
N ILE A 90 5.13 -17.16 -7.78
CA ILE A 90 5.88 -16.31 -8.69
C ILE A 90 5.15 -14.96 -8.79
N TYR A 91 5.85 -13.89 -8.46
CA TYR A 91 5.35 -12.52 -8.48
C TYR A 91 6.19 -11.68 -9.44
N ARG A 92 5.62 -10.55 -9.85
CA ARG A 92 6.34 -9.51 -10.57
C ARG A 92 6.07 -8.17 -9.91
N ALA A 93 7.16 -7.48 -9.60
CA ALA A 93 7.19 -6.11 -9.10
C ALA A 93 7.55 -5.19 -10.26
N LYS A 94 6.59 -4.39 -10.73
CA LYS A 94 6.82 -3.46 -11.84
C LYS A 94 6.34 -2.09 -11.46
N LEU A 95 7.24 -1.13 -11.30
CA LEU A 95 6.91 0.20 -10.77
C LEU A 95 6.13 0.04 -9.44
N ASP A 96 4.92 0.56 -9.38
CA ASP A 96 4.02 0.45 -8.23
C ASP A 96 3.07 -0.75 -8.32
N GLU A 97 3.15 -1.59 -9.35
CA GLU A 97 2.26 -2.73 -9.52
C GLU A 97 2.80 -4.00 -8.86
N TRP A 98 1.90 -4.73 -8.20
CA TRP A 98 2.18 -6.06 -7.67
C TRP A 98 1.34 -7.09 -8.40
N LEU A 99 2.01 -7.97 -9.15
CA LEU A 99 1.38 -8.97 -9.99
C LEU A 99 1.74 -10.37 -9.52
N VAL A 100 0.79 -11.30 -9.58
CA VAL A 100 1.00 -12.73 -9.34
C VAL A 100 0.88 -13.50 -10.64
N PHE A 101 1.75 -14.49 -10.85
CA PHE A 101 1.66 -15.39 -11.99
C PHE A 101 0.54 -16.40 -11.75
N ASP A 102 -0.42 -16.45 -12.67
CA ASP A 102 -1.46 -17.47 -12.69
C ASP A 102 -1.04 -18.59 -13.65
N GLY A 103 -0.73 -19.76 -13.10
CA GLY A 103 -0.30 -20.93 -13.86
C GLY A 103 -1.36 -21.45 -14.84
N SER A 104 -2.66 -21.23 -14.55
CA SER A 104 -3.75 -21.68 -15.43
C SER A 104 -3.83 -20.81 -16.68
N SER A 105 -3.84 -19.49 -16.52
CA SER A 105 -3.91 -18.55 -17.66
C SER A 105 -2.56 -18.20 -18.28
N ARG A 106 -1.44 -18.65 -17.67
CA ARG A 106 -0.06 -18.31 -18.04
C ARG A 106 0.18 -16.80 -18.14
N ARG A 107 -0.51 -16.01 -17.32
CA ARG A 107 -0.45 -14.55 -17.33
C ARG A 107 -0.28 -14.01 -15.92
N PHE A 108 0.34 -12.85 -15.84
CA PHE A 108 0.41 -12.08 -14.60
C PHE A 108 -0.91 -11.32 -14.40
N LYS A 109 -1.46 -11.41 -13.19
CA LYS A 109 -2.67 -10.71 -12.77
C LYS A 109 -2.36 -9.83 -11.58
N ARG A 110 -2.95 -8.63 -11.52
CA ARG A 110 -2.81 -7.74 -10.36
C ARG A 110 -3.47 -8.38 -9.15
N VAL A 111 -2.75 -8.46 -8.04
CA VAL A 111 -3.26 -9.04 -6.79
C VAL A 111 -3.43 -7.96 -5.73
N ARG A 112 -4.41 -8.15 -4.85
CA ARG A 112 -4.62 -7.31 -3.65
C ARG A 112 -4.38 -8.18 -2.41
N PRO A 113 -3.69 -7.67 -1.38
CA PRO A 113 -3.11 -6.33 -1.29
C PRO A 113 -1.87 -6.14 -2.17
N ASN A 114 -1.57 -4.89 -2.53
CA ASN A 114 -0.32 -4.52 -3.17
C ASN A 114 0.75 -4.35 -2.08
N LEU A 115 1.72 -5.25 -2.05
CA LEU A 115 2.73 -5.27 -1.00
C LEU A 115 3.74 -4.13 -1.13
N GLN A 116 4.07 -3.70 -2.34
CA GLN A 116 4.93 -2.53 -2.55
C GLN A 116 4.26 -1.27 -2.00
N GLY A 117 3.00 -1.07 -2.38
CA GLY A 117 2.20 0.05 -1.90
C GLY A 117 2.02 0.04 -0.38
N ALA A 118 1.85 -1.15 0.23
CA ALA A 118 1.75 -1.28 1.68
C ALA A 118 3.05 -0.85 2.39
N ALA A 119 4.21 -1.34 1.95
CA ALA A 119 5.51 -0.98 2.52
C ALA A 119 5.82 0.52 2.34
N MET A 120 5.55 1.09 1.15
CA MET A 120 5.71 2.53 0.90
C MET A 120 4.79 3.38 1.77
N THR A 121 3.55 2.94 1.99
CA THR A 121 2.60 3.66 2.85
C THR A 121 3.12 3.70 4.29
N MET A 122 3.62 2.58 4.81
CA MET A 122 4.22 2.51 6.15
C MET A 122 5.45 3.42 6.27
N ALA A 123 6.38 3.36 5.31
CA ALA A 123 7.59 4.20 5.30
C ALA A 123 7.26 5.70 5.24
N SER A 124 6.35 6.10 4.36
CA SER A 124 5.95 7.51 4.22
C SER A 124 5.22 8.05 5.46
N GLN A 125 4.41 7.23 6.14
CA GLN A 125 3.77 7.61 7.39
C GLN A 125 4.78 7.76 8.53
N LEU A 126 5.73 6.85 8.65
CA LEU A 126 6.81 6.97 9.62
C LEU A 126 7.66 8.23 9.35
N LEU A 127 7.99 8.50 8.10
CA LEU A 127 8.75 9.68 7.70
C LEU A 127 8.01 10.97 8.07
N ARG A 128 6.71 11.04 7.76
CA ARG A 128 5.87 12.18 8.11
C ARG A 128 5.82 12.39 9.63
N PHE A 129 5.67 11.31 10.38
CA PHE A 129 5.68 11.35 11.84
C PHE A 129 7.01 11.89 12.36
N LEU A 130 8.15 11.31 11.97
CA LEU A 130 9.47 11.73 12.43
C LEU A 130 9.81 13.17 12.01
N LYS A 131 9.43 13.59 10.81
CA LYS A 131 9.56 15.01 10.38
C LYS A 131 8.74 15.94 11.25
N GLY A 132 7.51 15.56 11.61
CA GLY A 132 6.68 16.32 12.54
C GLY A 132 7.22 16.37 13.98
N GLN A 133 8.11 15.44 14.34
CA GLN A 133 8.85 15.44 15.62
C GLN A 133 10.16 16.23 15.56
N GLY A 134 10.49 16.84 14.41
CA GLY A 134 11.70 17.63 14.21
C GLY A 134 12.94 16.86 13.77
N TYR A 135 12.82 15.58 13.40
CA TYR A 135 13.96 14.80 12.88
C TYR A 135 14.15 15.03 11.36
N PRO A 136 15.29 15.59 10.91
CA PRO A 136 15.54 15.91 9.51
C PRO A 136 16.02 14.69 8.73
N LEU A 137 15.24 13.60 8.72
CA LEU A 137 15.57 12.42 7.91
C LEU A 137 15.25 12.67 6.43
N PRO A 138 16.18 12.40 5.50
CA PRO A 138 15.97 12.65 4.08
C PRO A 138 14.86 11.74 3.53
N GLU A 139 14.99 10.44 3.76
CA GLU A 139 14.04 9.40 3.36
C GLU A 139 14.07 8.21 4.31
N ILE A 140 13.01 7.40 4.28
CA ILE A 140 12.93 6.11 4.97
C ILE A 140 12.82 5.03 3.89
N GLU A 141 13.80 4.13 3.86
CA GLU A 141 13.86 3.06 2.87
C GLU A 141 12.79 1.99 3.20
N ALA A 142 11.90 1.71 2.24
CA ALA A 142 10.92 0.65 2.33
C ALA A 142 11.49 -0.66 1.78
N VAL A 143 11.50 -1.71 2.60
CA VAL A 143 12.08 -3.01 2.29
C VAL A 143 11.02 -4.11 2.42
N LEU A 144 10.82 -4.88 1.36
CA LEU A 144 9.93 -6.03 1.31
C LEU A 144 10.76 -7.31 1.35
N ILE A 145 10.64 -8.08 2.43
CA ILE A 145 11.42 -9.32 2.62
C ILE A 145 10.51 -10.54 2.51
N PHE A 146 10.86 -11.46 1.62
CA PHE A 146 10.17 -12.74 1.48
C PHE A 146 10.87 -13.80 2.31
N THR A 147 10.14 -14.47 3.20
CA THR A 147 10.73 -15.49 4.08
C THR A 147 10.58 -16.90 3.55
N ASN A 148 9.71 -17.11 2.55
CA ASN A 148 9.51 -18.42 1.95
C ASN A 148 10.45 -18.60 0.74
N PRO A 149 11.32 -19.62 0.72
CA PRO A 149 12.26 -19.86 -0.38
C PRO A 149 11.58 -20.26 -1.70
N ARG A 150 10.30 -20.66 -1.65
CA ARG A 150 9.48 -20.95 -2.85
C ARG A 150 8.86 -19.69 -3.47
N THR A 151 9.36 -18.52 -3.10
CA THR A 151 8.93 -17.25 -3.66
C THR A 151 9.93 -16.79 -4.68
N HIS A 152 9.44 -16.48 -5.86
CA HIS A 152 10.24 -15.84 -6.89
C HIS A 152 9.61 -14.49 -7.22
N VAL A 153 10.43 -13.45 -7.32
CA VAL A 153 9.96 -12.10 -7.66
C VAL A 153 10.79 -11.58 -8.81
N ASP A 154 10.14 -11.39 -9.95
CA ASP A 154 10.71 -10.72 -11.11
C ASP A 154 10.60 -9.19 -10.91
N THR A 155 11.72 -8.49 -10.97
CA THR A 155 11.80 -7.06 -10.65
C THR A 155 12.05 -6.22 -11.91
N ALA A 156 11.18 -5.24 -12.14
CA ALA A 156 11.29 -4.31 -13.24
C ALA A 156 11.04 -2.88 -12.73
N ARG A 157 12.11 -2.23 -12.22
CA ARG A 157 12.06 -0.92 -11.54
C ARG A 157 11.06 -0.94 -10.36
N PRO A 158 11.29 -1.75 -9.32
CA PRO A 158 10.39 -1.81 -8.18
C PRO A 158 10.42 -0.48 -7.39
N SER A 159 9.30 -0.13 -6.75
CA SER A 159 9.19 1.07 -5.90
C SER A 159 9.76 0.85 -4.49
N VAL A 160 9.96 -0.40 -4.10
CA VAL A 160 10.54 -0.80 -2.81
C VAL A 160 11.73 -1.72 -3.04
N ARG A 161 12.63 -1.77 -2.07
CA ARG A 161 13.70 -2.77 -2.09
C ARG A 161 13.12 -4.15 -1.84
N ILE A 162 13.39 -5.11 -2.72
CA ILE A 162 12.89 -6.47 -2.60
C ILE A 162 14.05 -7.39 -2.22
N VAL A 163 13.88 -8.16 -1.15
CA VAL A 163 14.86 -9.12 -0.64
C VAL A 163 14.19 -10.49 -0.55
N LEU A 164 14.81 -11.50 -1.15
CA LEU A 164 14.37 -12.89 -1.08
C LEU A 164 14.96 -13.60 0.14
N ALA A 165 14.43 -14.78 0.47
CA ALA A 165 14.77 -15.49 1.69
C ALA A 165 16.27 -15.84 1.79
N ASP A 166 16.91 -16.15 0.67
CA ASP A 166 18.34 -16.44 0.55
C ASP A 166 19.22 -15.17 0.60
N ALA A 167 18.66 -14.01 0.27
CA ALA A 167 19.39 -12.75 0.19
C ALA A 167 19.33 -11.90 1.48
N VAL A 168 18.68 -12.37 2.55
CA VAL A 168 18.54 -11.62 3.81
C VAL A 168 19.90 -11.35 4.46
N ASP A 169 20.78 -12.35 4.49
CA ASP A 169 22.10 -12.22 5.12
C ASP A 169 22.96 -11.22 4.32
N HIS A 170 22.97 -11.35 2.99
CA HIS A 170 23.66 -10.39 2.10
C HIS A 170 23.07 -8.97 2.22
N PHE A 171 21.76 -8.83 2.42
CA PHE A 171 21.14 -7.54 2.68
C PHE A 171 21.70 -6.90 3.96
N ALA A 172 21.83 -7.67 5.04
CA ALA A 172 22.40 -7.19 6.30
C ALA A 172 23.88 -6.84 6.18
N SER A 173 24.69 -7.67 5.50
CA SER A 173 26.11 -7.36 5.29
C SER A 173 26.31 -6.11 4.41
N ASN A 174 25.47 -5.92 3.39
CA ASN A 174 25.51 -4.73 2.54
C ASN A 174 25.13 -3.46 3.32
N LEU A 175 24.24 -3.57 4.31
CA LEU A 175 23.84 -2.43 5.14
C LEU A 175 25.04 -1.77 5.85
N GLN A 176 26.00 -2.58 6.32
CA GLN A 176 27.18 -2.10 7.03
C GLN A 176 28.18 -1.35 6.14
N GLN A 177 28.07 -1.49 4.82
CA GLN A 177 28.97 -0.84 3.88
C GLN A 177 28.57 0.61 3.60
N PHE A 178 27.33 1.00 3.90
CA PHE A 178 26.87 2.38 3.72
C PHE A 178 27.45 3.30 4.82
N PRO A 179 27.74 4.57 4.49
CA PRO A 179 28.22 5.52 5.47
C PRO A 179 27.17 5.78 6.57
N ALA A 180 27.64 5.98 7.80
CA ALA A 180 26.78 6.38 8.90
C ALA A 180 26.33 7.83 8.71
N ILE A 181 25.02 8.06 8.80
CA ILE A 181 24.35 9.36 8.77
C ILE A 181 23.70 9.71 10.12
N MET A 182 23.56 8.73 11.01
CA MET A 182 23.01 8.85 12.36
C MET A 182 24.00 8.25 13.35
N ASP A 183 24.13 8.87 14.51
CA ASP A 183 24.88 8.31 15.63
C ASP A 183 23.95 7.55 16.62
N GLY A 184 24.53 7.10 17.74
CA GLY A 184 23.77 6.39 18.78
C GLY A 184 22.76 7.27 19.50
N GLU A 185 23.04 8.57 19.64
CA GLU A 185 22.14 9.53 20.29
C GLU A 185 20.92 9.79 19.42
N ASP A 186 21.12 9.95 18.10
CA ASP A 186 20.06 10.07 17.11
C ASP A 186 19.14 8.85 17.12
N ILE A 187 19.71 7.64 17.16
CA ILE A 187 18.93 6.38 17.21
C ILE A 187 18.11 6.32 18.50
N ALA A 188 18.70 6.66 19.64
CA ALA A 188 18.01 6.68 20.92
C ALA A 188 16.87 7.72 20.94
N ALA A 189 17.11 8.92 20.38
CA ALA A 189 16.11 9.96 20.28
C ALA A 189 14.94 9.56 19.37
N VAL A 190 15.22 8.96 18.20
CA VAL A 190 14.17 8.42 17.32
C VAL A 190 13.37 7.34 18.04
N LEU A 191 14.02 6.43 18.75
CA LEU A 191 13.36 5.38 19.53
C LEU A 191 12.47 5.96 20.64
N GLU A 192 12.96 6.99 21.33
CA GLU A 192 12.18 7.70 22.35
C GLU A 192 10.95 8.34 21.74
N SER A 193 11.08 9.01 20.58
CA SER A 193 9.95 9.65 19.89
C SER A 193 8.84 8.67 19.48
N LEU A 194 9.20 7.41 19.17
CA LEU A 194 8.24 6.35 18.85
C LEU A 194 7.46 5.88 20.09
N SER A 195 8.04 6.02 21.28
CA SER A 195 7.45 5.59 22.55
C SER A 195 6.67 6.74 23.22
N THR A 196 7.27 7.92 23.23
CA THR A 196 6.76 9.15 23.82
C THR A 196 6.79 10.22 22.74
N PRO A 197 5.72 10.34 21.92
CA PRO A 197 5.67 11.37 20.91
C PRO A 197 5.73 12.73 21.61
N LYS A 198 6.70 13.56 21.23
CA LYS A 198 6.69 14.97 21.63
C LYS A 198 5.40 15.53 21.04
N VAL A 199 4.58 16.15 21.88
CA VAL A 199 3.47 16.94 21.39
C VAL A 199 4.11 17.94 20.46
N ALA A 200 3.83 17.83 19.16
CA ALA A 200 4.25 18.85 18.21
C ALA A 200 3.53 20.09 18.69
N GLU A 201 4.25 20.93 19.44
CA GLU A 201 3.81 22.26 19.81
C GLU A 201 3.49 22.88 18.46
N ALA A 202 2.20 23.03 18.18
CA ALA A 202 1.76 23.60 16.94
C ALA A 202 2.39 24.98 16.93
N VAL A 203 3.47 25.11 16.16
CA VAL A 203 3.95 26.39 15.71
C VAL A 203 2.77 26.90 14.90
N ILE A 204 1.88 27.62 15.61
CA ILE A 204 1.01 28.59 15.00
C ILE A 204 2.03 29.47 14.31
N GLU A 205 2.22 29.25 13.01
CA GLU A 205 2.75 30.29 12.16
C GLU A 205 1.77 31.44 12.39
N GLU A 206 2.13 32.33 13.31
CA GLU A 206 1.65 33.69 13.26
C GLU A 206 1.81 34.07 11.79
N PRO A 207 0.70 34.41 11.09
CA PRO A 207 0.78 34.71 9.68
C PRO A 207 1.85 35.79 9.57
N ALA A 208 2.97 35.42 8.95
CA ALA A 208 4.07 36.33 8.74
C ALA A 208 3.44 37.60 8.17
N ASP A 209 3.73 38.73 8.80
CA ASP A 209 3.48 40.10 8.34
C ASP A 209 4.13 40.26 6.96
N ASN A 210 3.56 39.62 5.95
CA ASN A 210 3.90 39.83 4.57
C ASN A 210 2.95 40.92 4.08
N PRO A 211 3.39 42.20 4.01
CA PRO A 211 2.56 43.29 3.52
C PRO A 211 2.04 43.04 2.10
N GLU A 212 2.66 42.12 1.35
CA GLU A 212 2.23 41.71 0.02
C GLU A 212 0.94 40.88 0.04
N ALA A 213 0.74 40.02 1.05
CA ALA A 213 -0.49 39.24 1.22
C ALA A 213 -1.67 40.12 1.65
N ALA A 214 -1.41 41.10 2.52
CA ALA A 214 -2.40 42.13 2.90
C ALA A 214 -2.78 43.01 1.70
N ALA A 215 -1.81 43.43 0.88
CA ALA A 215 -2.06 44.18 -0.34
C ALA A 215 -2.81 43.35 -1.40
N ALA A 216 -2.56 42.04 -1.49
CA ALA A 216 -3.29 41.15 -2.39
C ALA A 216 -4.76 40.95 -1.95
N ALA A 217 -5.01 40.85 -0.64
CA ALA A 217 -6.35 40.77 -0.09
C ALA A 217 -7.16 42.05 -0.35
N LEU A 218 -6.54 43.23 -0.16
CA LEU A 218 -7.18 44.51 -0.43
C LEU A 218 -7.55 44.66 -1.92
N ARG A 219 -6.64 44.29 -2.84
CA ARG A 219 -6.91 44.30 -4.30
C ARG A 219 -8.02 43.34 -4.69
N ALA A 220 -8.12 42.17 -4.04
CA ALA A 220 -9.18 41.21 -4.30
C ALA A 220 -10.54 41.72 -3.81
N GLU A 221 -10.57 42.48 -2.72
CA GLU A 221 -11.77 43.10 -2.19
C GLU A 221 -12.23 44.28 -3.06
N ASP A 222 -11.30 45.13 -3.52
CA ASP A 222 -11.59 46.20 -4.48
C ASP A 222 -12.11 45.65 -5.81
N ALA A 223 -11.54 44.56 -6.33
CA ALA A 223 -12.02 43.91 -7.55
C ALA A 223 -13.45 43.35 -7.39
N ARG A 224 -13.79 42.82 -6.20
CA ARG A 224 -15.16 42.37 -5.91
C ARG A 224 -16.14 43.54 -5.84
N ARG A 225 -15.72 44.67 -5.27
CA ARG A 225 -16.54 45.88 -5.18
C ARG A 225 -16.83 46.48 -6.56
N ALA A 226 -15.82 46.55 -7.42
CA ALA A 226 -15.98 47.01 -8.81
C ALA A 226 -16.93 46.12 -9.62
N LEU A 227 -16.89 44.79 -9.42
CA LEU A 227 -17.79 43.87 -10.10
C LEU A 227 -19.26 44.02 -9.63
N ALA A 228 -19.46 44.33 -8.35
CA ALA A 228 -20.78 44.58 -7.78
C ALA A 228 -21.37 45.91 -8.28
N GLU A 229 -20.54 46.94 -8.45
CA GLU A 229 -20.96 48.26 -8.95
C GLU A 229 -21.31 48.22 -10.44
N ALA A 230 -20.60 47.41 -11.23
CA ALA A 230 -20.91 47.15 -12.64
C ALA A 230 -22.21 46.34 -12.86
N SER A 231 -22.75 45.70 -11.81
CA SER A 231 -23.98 44.91 -11.88
C SER A 231 -25.23 45.67 -11.38
N ALA A 232 -25.13 46.97 -11.12
CA ALA A 232 -26.28 47.80 -10.78
C ALA A 232 -27.12 48.14 -12.03
N PRO A 233 -28.42 47.82 -12.08
CA PRO A 233 -29.24 48.04 -13.27
C PRO A 233 -29.64 49.51 -13.44
N ALA A 234 -29.24 50.11 -14.56
CA ALA A 234 -29.80 51.38 -15.03
C ALA A 234 -31.26 51.16 -15.49
N GLY A 235 -32.16 52.01 -14.98
CA GLY A 235 -33.60 51.82 -15.06
C GLY A 235 -34.25 52.04 -16.42
N THR A 236 -35.33 51.27 -16.61
CA THR A 236 -36.66 51.67 -17.12
C THR A 236 -36.77 52.47 -18.43
N GLY A 237 -37.20 51.79 -19.49
CA GLY A 237 -37.89 52.38 -20.64
C GLY A 237 -39.09 51.51 -21.05
N LYS A 238 -40.29 52.11 -21.00
CA LYS A 238 -41.63 51.52 -21.25
C LYS A 238 -41.86 51.05 -22.69
N THR A 239 -42.66 50.00 -22.86
CA THR A 239 -43.71 49.74 -23.89
C THR A 239 -44.10 48.25 -23.72
N GLY A 240 -45.31 47.86 -23.33
CA GLY A 240 -46.61 47.93 -24.03
C GLY A 240 -47.17 46.49 -24.11
N PRO A 241 -48.45 46.20 -23.83
CA PRO A 241 -48.94 44.83 -23.60
C PRO A 241 -49.60 44.22 -24.84
N LEU A 242 -49.33 42.94 -25.14
CA LEU A 242 -50.18 42.07 -25.97
C LEU A 242 -49.99 40.60 -25.54
N THR A 243 -50.96 39.97 -24.87
CA THR A 243 -52.04 39.07 -25.37
C THR A 243 -51.59 37.72 -25.95
N LEU A 244 -51.96 36.66 -25.21
CA LEU A 244 -52.50 35.33 -25.60
C LEU A 244 -52.13 34.74 -26.97
N ALA A 245 -51.48 33.56 -26.96
CA ALA A 245 -51.97 32.32 -27.58
C ALA A 245 -50.94 31.17 -27.44
N GLU A 246 -51.31 30.10 -26.73
CA GLU A 246 -51.06 28.73 -27.20
C GLU A 246 -52.18 28.37 -28.21
N PRO A 247 -52.16 27.23 -28.93
CA PRO A 247 -51.10 26.26 -29.27
C PRO A 247 -51.00 26.06 -30.80
N GLU A 248 -50.06 25.26 -31.31
CA GLU A 248 -50.33 24.29 -32.40
C GLU A 248 -49.15 23.35 -32.68
N GLU A 249 -49.53 22.14 -33.07
CA GLU A 249 -48.77 20.94 -33.41
C GLU A 249 -47.90 21.11 -34.66
N ILE A 250 -46.73 20.47 -34.72
CA ILE A 250 -46.23 19.87 -35.97
C ILE A 250 -45.56 18.53 -35.66
N GLU A 251 -46.12 17.49 -36.29
CA GLU A 251 -45.67 16.10 -36.35
C GLU A 251 -44.38 15.89 -37.20
N ALA A 252 -43.80 14.71 -37.01
CA ALA A 252 -43.23 13.82 -38.02
C ALA A 252 -41.98 14.22 -38.83
N TRP A 253 -40.87 13.47 -38.59
CA TRP A 253 -40.12 12.70 -39.61
C TRP A 253 -39.02 11.87 -38.90
N ALA A 254 -39.06 10.53 -38.90
CA ALA A 254 -38.71 9.56 -39.95
C ALA A 254 -37.22 9.10 -39.95
N ALA A 255 -37.00 7.92 -39.35
CA ALA A 255 -36.23 6.75 -39.78
C ALA A 255 -34.86 6.82 -40.51
N GLY A 256 -33.89 6.10 -39.92
CA GLY A 256 -32.95 5.16 -40.60
C GLY A 256 -31.44 5.45 -40.46
N PRO A 257 -30.51 4.49 -40.70
CA PRO A 257 -30.64 3.03 -40.73
C PRO A 257 -29.57 2.24 -39.92
N SER A 258 -29.89 0.96 -39.73
CA SER A 258 -29.09 -0.13 -39.17
C SER A 258 -27.90 -0.51 -40.06
N GLY A 259 -26.69 -0.63 -39.48
CA GLY A 259 -25.49 -1.16 -40.13
C GLY A 259 -24.90 -2.35 -39.36
N ALA A 260 -24.91 -3.52 -40.01
CA ALA A 260 -24.46 -4.80 -39.48
C ALA A 260 -22.92 -4.95 -39.48
N ALA A 261 -22.37 -5.54 -38.42
CA ALA A 261 -20.95 -5.85 -38.29
C ALA A 261 -20.58 -7.20 -38.97
N PRO A 262 -19.42 -7.30 -39.64
CA PRO A 262 -18.99 -8.55 -40.26
C PRO A 262 -18.29 -9.49 -39.26
N ARG A 263 -18.65 -10.78 -39.34
CA ARG A 263 -18.03 -11.92 -38.66
C ARG A 263 -16.75 -12.35 -39.39
N LEU A 264 -15.65 -12.54 -38.66
CA LEU A 264 -14.42 -13.19 -39.16
C LEU A 264 -14.40 -14.67 -38.75
N LYS A 265 -14.11 -15.55 -39.72
CA LYS A 265 -13.94 -17.00 -39.53
C LYS A 265 -12.47 -17.35 -39.21
N PRO A 266 -12.20 -18.44 -38.49
CA PRO A 266 -10.86 -18.95 -38.22
C PRO A 266 -10.45 -20.05 -39.21
N GLY A 267 -9.16 -20.10 -39.58
CA GLY A 267 -8.54 -21.33 -40.08
C GLY A 267 -7.48 -21.17 -41.17
N ALA A 268 -6.33 -21.79 -40.91
CA ALA A 268 -5.32 -22.30 -41.84
C ALA A 268 -4.38 -21.29 -42.55
N LEU A 269 -3.10 -21.32 -42.18
CA LEU A 269 -2.09 -22.02 -42.99
C LEU A 269 -0.75 -22.20 -42.25
N ARG A 270 -0.12 -23.31 -42.62
CA ARG A 270 1.05 -23.97 -42.05
C ARG A 270 2.35 -23.48 -42.73
N ALA A 271 3.44 -23.55 -41.96
CA ALA A 271 4.79 -24.01 -42.31
C ALA A 271 5.58 -23.32 -43.45
N ALA A 272 6.80 -22.83 -43.12
CA ALA A 272 8.05 -23.37 -43.70
C ALA A 272 9.33 -22.66 -43.17
N LYS A 273 10.31 -23.52 -42.81
CA LYS A 273 11.78 -23.41 -42.99
C LYS A 273 12.58 -22.34 -42.20
N LYS A 274 13.53 -22.70 -41.33
CA LYS A 274 14.88 -23.33 -41.48
C LYS A 274 15.99 -22.25 -41.47
N SER A 275 16.79 -22.24 -40.39
CA SER A 275 18.01 -21.45 -40.10
C SER A 275 19.15 -21.74 -41.13
N PRO A 276 20.34 -21.05 -41.17
CA PRO A 276 21.20 -20.67 -40.02
C PRO A 276 22.08 -19.37 -40.10
N ALA A 277 22.61 -18.99 -38.92
CA ALA A 277 23.94 -18.46 -38.54
C ALA A 277 24.64 -17.25 -39.23
N SER A 278 25.20 -16.39 -38.35
CA SER A 278 26.40 -15.53 -38.49
C SER A 278 26.30 -14.34 -39.46
N SER A 279 26.82 -13.13 -39.24
CA SER A 279 27.79 -12.56 -38.30
C SER A 279 27.75 -11.01 -38.42
N SER A 280 28.29 -10.32 -37.41
CA SER A 280 29.09 -9.08 -37.50
C SER A 280 28.50 -7.77 -38.05
N ALA A 281 28.84 -6.70 -37.33
CA ALA A 281 28.96 -5.29 -37.74
C ALA A 281 27.67 -4.47 -37.94
N ALA A 282 27.39 -3.58 -36.99
CA ALA A 282 27.37 -2.13 -37.26
C ALA A 282 27.03 -1.34 -35.98
N SER A 283 28.08 -0.88 -35.32
CA SER A 283 28.09 0.32 -34.50
C SER A 283 27.69 1.54 -35.35
N ARG A 284 26.49 2.10 -35.14
CA ARG A 284 26.14 3.46 -35.56
C ARG A 284 25.23 4.14 -34.54
N SER A 285 25.81 5.14 -33.87
CA SER A 285 25.22 6.42 -33.45
C SER A 285 23.85 6.38 -32.74
N ALA A 286 23.88 6.28 -31.41
CA ALA A 286 22.73 6.48 -30.52
C ALA A 286 22.68 7.92 -29.95
N SER A 287 23.26 8.90 -30.64
CA SER A 287 23.41 10.28 -30.14
C SER A 287 22.61 11.33 -30.91
N GLN A 288 21.66 10.94 -31.77
CA GLN A 288 20.91 11.88 -32.62
C GLN A 288 19.38 11.88 -32.46
N VAL A 289 18.84 11.25 -31.40
CA VAL A 289 17.37 11.23 -31.16
C VAL A 289 16.99 11.94 -29.84
N ALA A 290 17.93 12.63 -29.18
CA ALA A 290 17.70 13.24 -27.87
C ALA A 290 17.23 14.72 -27.88
N GLU A 291 17.09 15.38 -29.04
CA GLU A 291 16.82 16.84 -29.09
C GLU A 291 15.50 17.25 -29.76
N ALA A 292 14.46 16.41 -29.76
CA ALA A 292 13.18 16.75 -30.42
C ALA A 292 11.92 16.73 -29.53
N PHE A 293 12.06 16.79 -28.21
CA PHE A 293 10.90 16.72 -27.29
C PHE A 293 10.93 17.76 -26.15
N VAL A 294 11.31 19.00 -26.48
CA VAL A 294 11.16 20.16 -25.58
C VAL A 294 10.25 21.16 -26.31
N ASP A 295 8.95 21.15 -25.98
CA ASP A 295 7.98 22.27 -26.09
C ASP A 295 6.53 21.79 -26.27
N ALA A 296 6.07 20.89 -25.39
CA ALA A 296 4.63 20.68 -25.21
C ALA A 296 4.19 21.31 -23.87
N PRO A 297 3.31 22.33 -23.86
CA PRO A 297 2.81 22.91 -22.63
C PRO A 297 1.98 21.88 -21.84
N LEU A 298 2.43 21.58 -20.63
CA LEU A 298 1.78 20.66 -19.70
C LEU A 298 0.46 21.26 -19.22
N ALA A 299 -0.65 20.60 -19.55
CA ALA A 299 -1.95 20.94 -18.99
C ALA A 299 -1.96 20.72 -17.46
N PRO A 300 -2.62 21.60 -16.67
CA PRO A 300 -2.67 21.47 -15.22
C PRO A 300 -3.38 20.16 -14.79
N PRO A 301 -2.91 19.48 -13.73
CA PRO A 301 -3.52 18.24 -13.27
C PRO A 301 -4.93 18.47 -12.72
N GLU A 302 -5.90 17.76 -13.28
CA GLU A 302 -7.28 17.73 -12.83
C GLU A 302 -7.37 17.10 -11.43
N ILE A 303 -7.64 17.93 -10.41
CA ILE A 303 -7.74 17.50 -9.00
C ILE A 303 -9.04 16.71 -8.83
N ARG A 304 -8.95 15.37 -8.87
CA ARG A 304 -10.08 14.50 -8.54
C ARG A 304 -10.34 14.52 -7.03
N PRO A 305 -11.59 14.72 -6.58
CA PRO A 305 -11.91 14.74 -5.15
C PRO A 305 -11.61 13.38 -4.50
N LEU A 306 -10.84 13.42 -3.42
CA LEU A 306 -10.48 12.27 -2.59
C LEU A 306 -11.73 11.57 -2.06
N ALA A 307 -11.89 10.30 -2.40
CA ALA A 307 -12.97 9.46 -1.89
C ALA A 307 -12.85 9.33 -0.36
N LYS A 308 -13.92 9.70 0.36
CA LYS A 308 -14.00 9.61 1.83
C LYS A 308 -13.72 8.18 2.32
N PRO A 309 -12.88 8.00 3.36
CA PRO A 309 -12.56 6.67 3.88
C PRO A 309 -13.79 6.03 4.54
N ARG A 310 -14.22 4.89 4.00
CA ARG A 310 -15.25 4.02 4.61
C ARG A 310 -14.68 3.40 5.88
N LYS A 311 -15.13 3.87 7.04
CA LYS A 311 -14.87 3.25 8.37
C LYS A 311 -15.27 1.77 8.33
N ARG A 312 -14.29 0.86 8.43
CA ARG A 312 -14.52 -0.58 8.58
C ARG A 312 -14.97 -0.87 10.00
N ARG A 313 -16.28 -0.83 10.26
CA ARG A 313 -16.89 -1.47 11.43
C ARG A 313 -17.25 -2.89 11.04
N GLY A 314 -16.44 -3.85 11.47
CA GLY A 314 -16.67 -5.27 11.27
C GLY A 314 -16.35 -6.06 12.54
N GLY A 315 -16.92 -5.66 13.68
CA GLY A 315 -16.93 -6.50 14.87
C GLY A 315 -17.95 -7.62 14.71
N ILE A 316 -17.55 -8.85 15.02
CA ILE A 316 -18.43 -10.02 15.01
C ILE A 316 -19.59 -9.77 15.98
N THR A 317 -20.82 -9.78 15.46
CA THR A 317 -22.02 -9.49 16.26
C THR A 317 -22.25 -10.61 17.29
N ARG A 318 -22.88 -10.31 18.43
CA ARG A 318 -23.20 -11.33 19.46
C ARG A 318 -23.94 -12.54 18.90
N ARG A 319 -24.76 -12.36 17.85
CA ARG A 319 -25.47 -13.45 17.18
C ARG A 319 -24.52 -14.39 16.43
N GLN A 320 -23.48 -13.85 15.79
CA GLN A 320 -22.45 -14.67 15.14
C GLN A 320 -21.63 -15.46 16.17
N TRP A 321 -21.40 -14.91 17.36
CA TRP A 321 -20.78 -15.64 18.47
C TRP A 321 -21.62 -16.84 18.93
N VAL A 322 -22.93 -16.66 19.05
CA VAL A 322 -23.84 -17.76 19.42
C VAL A 322 -23.85 -18.85 18.35
N ILE A 323 -23.82 -18.48 17.06
CA ILE A 323 -23.78 -19.46 15.96
C ILE A 323 -22.46 -20.24 15.96
N LEU A 324 -21.33 -19.56 16.18
CA LEU A 324 -20.03 -20.23 16.28
C LEU A 324 -19.97 -21.21 17.46
N LEU A 325 -20.50 -20.81 18.62
CA LEU A 325 -20.59 -21.68 19.79
C LEU A 325 -21.45 -22.92 19.50
N ALA A 326 -22.60 -22.74 18.84
CA ALA A 326 -23.49 -23.84 18.49
C ALA A 326 -22.82 -24.84 17.54
N ILE A 327 -22.09 -24.37 16.53
CA ILE A 327 -21.35 -25.24 15.60
C ILE A 327 -20.27 -26.04 16.35
N LEU A 328 -19.57 -25.43 17.30
CA LEU A 328 -18.54 -26.10 18.09
C LEU A 328 -19.13 -27.21 18.97
N VAL A 329 -20.23 -26.94 19.67
CA VAL A 329 -20.95 -27.93 20.49
C VAL A 329 -21.48 -29.09 19.65
N ILE A 330 -22.06 -28.80 18.47
CA ILE A 330 -22.55 -29.84 17.55
C ILE A 330 -21.38 -30.71 17.06
N GLY A 331 -20.24 -30.10 16.72
CA GLY A 331 -19.05 -30.83 16.31
C GLY A 331 -18.55 -31.79 17.39
N GLU A 332 -18.55 -31.34 18.65
CA GLU A 332 -18.14 -32.15 19.79
C GLU A 332 -19.11 -33.32 20.04
N LEU A 333 -20.43 -33.08 19.94
CA LEU A 333 -21.43 -34.15 20.04
C LEU A 333 -21.29 -35.20 18.92
N ILE A 334 -20.95 -34.79 17.70
CA ILE A 334 -20.71 -35.73 16.59
C ILE A 334 -19.49 -36.60 16.87
N ILE A 335 -18.40 -36.01 17.39
CA ILE A 335 -17.18 -36.76 17.74
C ILE A 335 -17.47 -37.77 18.86
N LEU A 336 -18.17 -37.34 19.93
CA LEU A 336 -18.56 -38.23 21.03
C LEU A 336 -19.50 -39.34 20.55
N GLY A 337 -20.46 -39.02 19.68
CA GLY A 337 -21.36 -40.00 19.09
C GLY A 337 -20.65 -41.03 18.23
N ALA A 338 -19.70 -40.60 17.39
CA ALA A 338 -18.88 -41.49 16.58
C ALA A 338 -18.00 -42.39 17.45
N PHE A 339 -17.42 -41.85 18.52
CA PHE A 339 -16.60 -42.62 19.47
C PHE A 339 -17.43 -43.66 20.23
N ALA A 340 -18.62 -43.28 20.72
CA ALA A 340 -19.55 -44.21 21.37
C ALA A 340 -19.99 -45.32 20.40
N TYR A 341 -20.33 -44.96 19.16
CA TYR A 341 -20.68 -45.94 18.12
C TYR A 341 -19.54 -46.94 17.88
N LEU A 342 -18.30 -46.47 17.82
CA LEU A 342 -17.12 -47.32 17.64
C LEU A 342 -16.89 -48.26 18.84
N ILE A 343 -17.16 -47.81 20.07
CA ILE A 343 -17.08 -48.68 21.26
C ILE A 343 -18.14 -49.77 21.23
N PHE A 344 -19.40 -49.42 20.95
CA PHE A 344 -20.52 -50.37 21.02
C PHE A 344 -20.62 -51.31 19.82
N TYR A 345 -20.22 -50.86 18.62
CA TYR A 345 -20.41 -51.61 17.38
C TYR A 345 -19.09 -51.93 16.66
N GLY A 346 -17.99 -51.30 17.05
CA GLY A 346 -16.68 -51.47 16.41
C GLY A 346 -15.75 -52.45 17.11
N SER A 347 -16.21 -53.22 18.11
CA SER A 347 -15.42 -54.31 18.70
C SER A 347 -15.67 -55.61 17.91
N PRO A 348 -14.70 -56.09 17.09
CA PRO A 348 -14.86 -57.31 16.31
C PRO A 348 -14.42 -58.55 17.11
N PHE A 349 -14.71 -58.55 18.42
CA PHE A 349 -14.49 -59.71 19.30
C PHE A 349 -15.84 -60.29 19.70
N GLY A 350 -16.52 -60.84 18.70
CA GLY A 350 -17.62 -61.79 18.82
C GLY A 350 -17.32 -62.98 17.93
#